data_AF-A0A3Q9UXK9-F1
#
_entry.id   AF-A0A3Q9UXK9-F1
#
_cell.length_a   1.000
_cell.length_b   1.000
_cell.length_c   1.000
_cell.angle_alpha   90.00
_cell.angle_beta   90.00
_cell.angle_gamma   90.00
#
_symmetry.space_group_name_H-M   'P 1'
#
loop_
_entity.id
_entity.type
_entity.pdbx_description
1 polymer ?
#
loop_
_entity_poly.entity_id
_entity_poly.type
_entity_poly.pdbx_seq_one_letter_code
_entity_poly.pdbx_strand_id
1 'polypeptide(L)'
;MTPPTPPAATCDAPARPGRRRDPNRDGEILTAALDVLAETGYDGMTIDMVAARAKAGKATLYRRWESKAELVLEAVACLKGADIDQDALPDTGTLRGDLVALIRPRAIEDAERKLRIMSGVVAMISKAPELADAVRQAIVEPRARANRTLLRRAIDRGEIPADVDVDMLAVLTPSMVSYRVLLMREPVDRDYLISLVDNVLLPAVGLRAGAPAA
;
A
#
# COMPACT_ATOMS: atom_id res chain seq x y z
N MET A 1 28.50 7.65 -18.86
CA MET A 1 27.31 8.45 -18.51
C MET A 1 26.51 7.61 -17.53
N THR A 2 26.68 7.86 -16.23
CA THR A 2 26.11 7.05 -15.14
C THR A 2 24.65 7.45 -14.93
N PRO A 3 23.69 6.52 -14.80
CA PRO A 3 22.30 6.88 -14.56
C PRO A 3 22.11 7.47 -13.15
N PRO A 4 21.13 8.35 -12.94
CA PRO A 4 20.87 8.95 -11.64
C PRO A 4 20.23 7.94 -10.68
N THR A 5 20.70 7.95 -9.44
CA THR A 5 20.09 7.24 -8.29
C THR A 5 18.69 7.79 -8.02
N PRO A 6 17.65 6.95 -7.88
CA PRO A 6 16.32 7.43 -7.51
C PRO A 6 16.30 7.93 -6.06
N PRO A 7 15.50 8.96 -5.72
CA PRO A 7 15.43 9.47 -4.36
C PRO A 7 14.82 8.43 -3.41
N ALA A 8 15.43 8.29 -2.23
CA ALA A 8 14.87 7.52 -1.13
C ALA A 8 13.51 8.13 -0.73
N ALA A 9 12.47 7.30 -0.69
CA ALA A 9 11.15 7.72 -0.22
C ALA A 9 11.24 8.10 1.26
N THR A 10 11.17 9.39 1.56
CA THR A 10 11.11 9.90 2.93
C THR A 10 9.66 9.92 3.42
N CYS A 11 9.44 9.26 4.56
CA CYS A 11 8.18 9.26 5.29
C CYS A 11 7.88 10.66 5.87
N ASP A 12 6.86 11.35 5.37
CA ASP A 12 6.31 12.54 6.02
C ASP A 12 4.83 12.29 6.35
N ALA A 13 4.51 12.19 7.65
CA ALA A 13 3.18 11.78 8.15
C ALA A 13 2.39 12.99 8.69
N PRO A 14 1.05 13.06 8.54
CA PRO A 14 0.27 14.24 8.93
C PRO A 14 0.29 14.48 10.45
N ALA A 15 0.49 15.75 10.82
CA ALA A 15 0.71 16.23 12.19
C ALA A 15 -0.57 16.28 13.05
N ARG A 16 -0.59 15.61 14.21
CA ARG A 16 -1.49 15.92 15.35
C ARG A 16 -0.83 16.95 16.28
N PRO A 17 -1.59 17.81 16.97
CA PRO A 17 -1.03 18.94 17.70
C PRO A 17 -0.43 18.50 19.05
N GLY A 18 0.89 18.56 19.16
CA GLY A 18 1.62 18.29 20.40
C GLY A 18 3.12 18.13 20.20
N ARG A 19 3.85 19.25 20.28
CA ARG A 19 5.33 19.39 20.19
C ARG A 19 5.93 19.01 18.83
N ARG A 20 6.70 19.94 18.24
CA ARG A 20 7.30 19.83 16.91
C ARG A 20 8.01 18.48 16.76
N ARG A 21 7.37 17.57 16.00
CA ARG A 21 7.95 16.33 15.49
C ARG A 21 9.22 16.72 14.75
N ASP A 22 10.33 16.04 15.01
CA ASP A 22 11.41 16.01 14.03
C ASP A 22 11.03 14.89 13.06
N PRO A 23 10.40 15.22 11.90
CA PRO A 23 9.79 14.21 11.02
C PRO A 23 10.86 13.29 10.44
N ASN A 24 12.09 13.80 10.33
CA ASN A 24 13.21 13.11 9.71
C ASN A 24 13.62 11.88 10.54
N ARG A 25 13.66 12.01 11.86
CA ARG A 25 14.08 10.92 12.76
C ARG A 25 13.01 9.83 12.92
N ASP A 26 11.74 10.18 12.76
CA ASP A 26 10.65 9.19 12.81
C ASP A 26 10.64 8.37 11.53
N GLY A 27 10.82 9.00 10.37
CA GLY A 27 10.96 8.30 9.10
C GLY A 27 12.11 7.28 9.11
N GLU A 28 13.27 7.63 9.67
CA GLU A 28 14.40 6.70 9.81
C GLU A 28 14.06 5.47 10.67
N ILE A 29 13.34 5.66 11.79
CA ILE A 29 12.93 4.56 12.67
C ILE A 29 11.88 3.67 11.99
N LEU A 30 10.90 4.27 11.32
CA LEU A 30 9.87 3.53 10.60
C LEU A 30 10.47 2.71 9.44
N THR A 31 11.40 3.27 8.67
CA THR A 31 12.13 2.54 7.64
C THR A 31 12.93 1.38 8.23
N ALA A 32 13.65 1.62 9.32
CA ALA A 32 14.39 0.56 10.02
C ALA A 32 13.45 -0.55 10.54
N ALA A 33 12.26 -0.19 11.03
CA ALA A 33 11.24 -1.14 11.46
C ALA A 33 10.75 -2.02 10.29
N LEU A 34 10.51 -1.43 9.11
CA LEU A 34 10.15 -2.18 7.90
C LEU A 34 11.26 -3.14 7.45
N ASP A 35 12.52 -2.72 7.52
CA ASP A 35 13.66 -3.56 7.13
C ASP A 35 13.80 -4.75 8.08
N VAL A 36 13.78 -4.51 9.39
CA VAL A 36 13.83 -5.59 10.39
C VAL A 36 12.63 -6.53 10.22
N LEU A 37 11.42 -5.99 10.01
CA LEU A 37 10.23 -6.80 9.75
C LEU A 37 10.37 -7.66 8.49
N ALA A 38 10.95 -7.11 7.42
CA ALA A 38 11.17 -7.82 6.16
C ALA A 38 12.25 -8.91 6.28
N GLU A 39 13.25 -8.72 7.16
CA GLU A 39 14.35 -9.66 7.38
C GLU A 39 13.96 -10.81 8.32
N THR A 40 13.24 -10.52 9.40
CA THR A 40 13.01 -11.49 10.50
C THR A 40 11.56 -11.90 10.68
N GLY A 41 10.63 -11.29 9.95
CA GLY A 41 9.20 -11.42 10.19
C GLY A 41 8.79 -10.80 11.53
N TYR A 42 7.48 -10.80 11.80
CA TYR A 42 6.92 -10.16 12.99
C TYR A 42 7.35 -10.83 14.29
N ASP A 43 7.48 -12.15 14.30
CA ASP A 43 7.81 -12.92 15.50
C ASP A 43 9.28 -12.80 15.90
N GLY A 44 10.19 -12.78 14.92
CA GLY A 44 11.61 -12.55 15.16
C GLY A 44 11.96 -11.08 15.46
N MET A 45 11.09 -10.15 15.09
CA MET A 45 11.33 -8.71 15.28
C MET A 45 11.27 -8.32 16.77
N THR A 46 12.29 -7.56 17.21
CA THR A 46 12.34 -6.93 18.53
C THR A 46 12.55 -5.42 18.42
N ILE A 47 12.09 -4.66 19.42
CA ILE A 47 12.33 -3.20 19.51
C ILE A 47 13.82 -2.88 19.58
N ASP A 48 14.64 -3.75 20.19
CA ASP A 48 16.09 -3.57 20.29
C ASP A 48 16.78 -3.66 18.93
N MET A 49 16.36 -4.58 18.07
CA MET A 49 16.86 -4.67 16.69
C MET A 49 16.54 -3.39 15.91
N VAL A 50 15.32 -2.85 16.05
CA VAL A 50 14.93 -1.60 15.39
C VAL A 50 15.74 -0.43 15.92
N ALA A 51 15.87 -0.31 17.25
CA ALA A 51 16.64 0.75 17.90
C ALA A 51 18.11 0.74 17.43
N ALA A 52 18.73 -0.44 17.37
CA ALA A 52 20.08 -0.61 16.87
C ALA A 52 20.20 -0.20 15.39
N ARG A 53 19.27 -0.65 14.54
CA ARG A 53 19.25 -0.35 13.10
C ARG A 53 19.07 1.16 12.83
N ALA A 54 18.14 1.78 13.53
CA ALA A 54 17.84 3.20 13.43
C ALA A 54 18.84 4.11 14.17
N LYS A 55 19.85 3.53 14.84
CA LYS A 55 20.79 4.25 15.73
C LYS A 55 20.04 5.17 16.72
N ALA A 56 18.91 4.66 17.23
CA ALA A 56 18.03 5.37 18.14
C ALA A 56 18.06 4.71 19.53
N GLY A 57 17.89 5.51 20.58
CA GLY A 57 17.80 4.96 21.94
C GLY A 57 16.48 4.24 22.17
N LYS A 58 16.50 3.09 22.84
CA LYS A 58 15.31 2.28 23.20
C LYS A 58 14.21 3.12 23.89
N ALA A 59 14.60 4.02 24.79
CA ALA A 59 13.66 4.94 25.47
C ALA A 59 12.95 5.92 24.51
N THR A 60 13.54 6.22 23.36
CA THR A 60 12.90 7.04 22.31
C THR A 60 11.79 6.27 21.61
N LEU A 61 11.99 4.97 21.35
CA LEU A 61 10.97 4.12 20.72
C LEU A 61 9.78 3.93 21.66
N TYR A 62 10.01 3.56 22.92
CA TYR A 62 8.91 3.36 23.89
C TYR A 62 8.12 4.63 24.23
N ARG A 63 8.72 5.82 24.08
CA ARG A 63 7.98 7.08 24.27
C ARG A 63 7.06 7.40 23.09
N ARG A 64 7.33 6.83 21.91
CA ARG A 64 6.64 7.14 20.65
C ARG A 64 5.60 6.10 20.27
N TRP A 65 5.90 4.82 20.52
CA TRP A 65 5.04 3.69 20.24
C TRP A 65 4.85 2.87 21.51
N GLU A 66 3.59 2.64 21.89
CA GLU A 66 3.26 1.92 23.12
C GLU A 66 3.52 0.42 22.97
N SER A 67 3.52 -0.09 21.73
CA SER A 67 3.79 -1.49 21.42
C SER A 67 4.58 -1.71 20.13
N LYS A 68 5.15 -2.92 19.98
CA LYS A 68 5.75 -3.39 18.72
C LYS A 68 4.72 -3.37 17.57
N ALA A 69 3.48 -3.70 17.87
CA ALA A 69 2.42 -3.76 16.87
C ALA A 69 2.05 -2.36 16.35
N GLU A 70 1.98 -1.36 17.22
CA GLU A 70 1.79 0.04 16.82
C GLU A 70 2.93 0.57 15.96
N LEU A 71 4.18 0.28 16.33
CA LEU A 71 5.34 0.64 15.53
C LEU A 71 5.26 0.03 14.12
N VAL A 72 4.93 -1.26 14.01
CA VAL A 72 4.78 -1.94 12.72
C VAL A 72 3.63 -1.34 11.91
N LEU A 73 2.49 -1.08 12.54
CA LEU A 73 1.34 -0.48 11.90
C LEU A 73 1.69 0.89 11.30
N GLU A 74 2.31 1.78 12.08
CA GLU A 74 2.69 3.12 11.61
C GLU A 74 3.75 3.05 10.50
N ALA A 75 4.69 2.11 10.61
CA ALA A 75 5.71 1.91 9.59
C ALA A 75 5.10 1.48 8.26
N VAL A 76 4.14 0.56 8.29
CA VAL A 76 3.46 0.09 7.07
C VAL A 76 2.48 1.14 6.54
N ALA A 77 1.82 1.90 7.42
CA ALA A 77 0.99 3.03 7.04
C ALA A 77 1.80 4.06 6.24
N CYS A 78 3.02 4.38 6.68
CA CYS A 78 3.89 5.28 5.93
C CYS A 78 4.22 4.72 4.53
N LEU A 79 4.66 3.45 4.45
CA LEU A 79 4.98 2.81 3.18
C LEU A 79 3.82 2.86 2.17
N LYS A 80 2.58 2.70 2.66
CA LYS A 80 1.36 2.71 1.84
C LYS A 80 0.88 4.13 1.50
N GLY A 81 1.01 5.07 2.43
CA GLY A 81 0.67 6.47 2.22
C GLY A 81 1.52 7.13 1.13
N ALA A 82 2.80 6.75 1.04
CA ALA A 82 3.70 7.22 -0.02
C ALA A 82 3.41 6.61 -1.42
N ASP A 83 2.70 5.47 -1.49
CA ASP A 83 2.45 4.78 -2.77
C ASP A 83 1.42 5.53 -3.65
N ILE A 84 0.45 6.25 -3.04
CA ILE A 84 -0.71 6.83 -3.73
C ILE A 84 -0.98 8.25 -3.24
N ASP A 85 -0.79 9.22 -4.13
CA ASP A 85 -1.24 10.59 -3.94
C ASP A 85 -2.72 10.70 -4.33
N GLN A 86 -3.55 11.04 -3.34
CA GLN A 86 -5.00 11.12 -3.51
C GLN A 86 -5.43 12.41 -4.19
N ASP A 87 -4.57 13.44 -4.17
CA ASP A 87 -4.85 14.74 -4.78
C ASP A 87 -4.35 14.78 -6.24
N ALA A 88 -3.48 13.83 -6.61
CA ALA A 88 -2.94 13.66 -7.96
C ALA A 88 -3.32 12.31 -8.60
N LEU A 89 -4.58 11.87 -8.43
CA LEU A 89 -5.06 10.66 -9.10
C LEU A 89 -5.15 10.85 -10.63
N PRO A 90 -4.80 9.83 -11.44
CA PRO A 90 -4.93 9.89 -12.89
C PRO A 90 -6.34 10.27 -13.36
N ASP A 91 -6.39 11.03 -14.44
CA ASP A 91 -7.63 11.39 -15.13
C ASP A 91 -7.36 11.43 -16.64
N THR A 92 -7.28 10.23 -17.21
CA THR A 92 -7.02 9.94 -18.62
C THR A 92 -8.28 10.00 -19.48
N GLY A 93 -9.45 10.17 -18.85
CA GLY A 93 -10.75 10.19 -19.51
C GLY A 93 -11.37 8.81 -19.76
N THR A 94 -10.73 7.71 -19.32
CA THR A 94 -11.32 6.37 -19.34
C THR A 94 -11.02 5.62 -18.05
N LEU A 95 -11.95 4.79 -17.56
CA LEU A 95 -11.72 3.96 -16.36
C LEU A 95 -10.47 3.08 -16.52
N ARG A 96 -10.30 2.48 -17.70
CA ARG A 96 -9.14 1.65 -18.01
C ARG A 96 -7.84 2.45 -17.90
N GLY A 97 -7.77 3.61 -18.56
CA GLY A 97 -6.57 4.45 -18.55
C GLY A 97 -6.23 4.91 -17.14
N ASP A 98 -7.24 5.25 -16.34
CA ASP A 98 -7.07 5.71 -14.96
C ASP A 98 -6.48 4.60 -14.07
N LEU A 99 -7.04 3.38 -14.16
CA LEU A 99 -6.57 2.22 -13.40
C LEU A 99 -5.17 1.76 -13.84
N VAL A 100 -4.88 1.76 -15.14
CA VAL A 100 -3.56 1.39 -15.67
C VAL A 100 -2.51 2.43 -15.31
N ALA A 101 -2.85 3.72 -15.30
CA ALA A 101 -1.94 4.79 -14.89
C ALA A 101 -1.58 4.72 -13.39
N LEU A 102 -2.44 4.12 -12.54
CA LEU A 102 -2.11 3.82 -11.15
C LEU A 102 -1.14 2.64 -10.95
N ILE A 103 -0.81 1.89 -12.01
CA ILE A 103 0.17 0.81 -11.95
C ILE A 103 1.58 1.41 -12.09
N ARG A 104 2.24 1.63 -10.94
CA ARG A 104 3.64 2.06 -10.93
C ARG A 104 4.58 0.91 -11.35
N PRO A 105 5.62 1.19 -12.15
CA PRO A 105 6.73 0.26 -12.31
C PRO A 105 7.34 -0.04 -10.93
N ARG A 106 7.58 -1.31 -10.60
CA ARG A 106 8.30 -1.71 -9.39
C ARG A 106 9.46 -2.62 -9.79
N ALA A 107 10.59 -2.50 -9.10
CA ALA A 107 11.65 -3.49 -9.22
C ALA A 107 11.22 -4.81 -8.58
N ILE A 108 11.77 -5.93 -9.04
CA ILE A 108 11.48 -7.27 -8.50
C ILE A 108 11.85 -7.32 -7.01
N GLU A 109 12.99 -6.72 -6.63
CA GLU A 109 13.47 -6.63 -5.25
C GLU A 109 12.47 -5.90 -4.33
N ASP A 110 11.81 -4.85 -4.84
CA ASP A 110 10.76 -4.13 -4.10
C ASP A 110 9.53 -5.01 -3.87
N ALA A 111 9.17 -5.86 -4.83
CA ALA A 111 8.04 -6.76 -4.74
C ALA A 111 8.27 -7.84 -3.66
N GLU A 112 9.45 -8.45 -3.63
CA GLU A 112 9.81 -9.43 -2.62
C GLU A 112 9.88 -8.83 -1.21
N ARG A 113 10.51 -7.67 -1.06
CA ARG A 113 10.56 -6.96 0.23
C ARG A 113 9.15 -6.63 0.72
N LYS A 114 8.28 -6.14 -0.17
CA LYS A 114 6.88 -5.83 0.16
C LYS A 114 6.09 -7.08 0.55
N LEU A 115 6.32 -8.22 -0.11
CA LEU A 115 5.73 -9.50 0.28
C LEU A 115 6.13 -9.91 1.71
N ARG A 116 7.41 -9.81 2.07
CA ARG A 116 7.89 -10.14 3.42
C ARG A 116 7.26 -9.23 4.48
N ILE A 117 7.19 -7.93 4.21
CA ILE A 117 6.51 -6.95 5.08
C ILE A 117 5.03 -7.34 5.27
N MET A 118 4.30 -7.60 4.19
CA MET A 118 2.87 -7.95 4.27
C MET A 118 2.65 -9.28 5.01
N SER A 119 3.56 -10.26 4.85
CA SER A 119 3.51 -11.51 5.62
C SER A 119 3.66 -11.27 7.12
N GLY A 120 4.57 -10.35 7.50
CA GLY A 120 4.73 -9.90 8.87
C GLY A 120 3.47 -9.21 9.43
N VAL A 121 2.81 -8.37 8.62
CA VAL A 121 1.54 -7.74 9.00
C VAL A 121 0.44 -8.77 9.24
N VAL A 122 0.32 -9.79 8.39
CA VAL A 122 -0.67 -10.87 8.61
C VAL A 122 -0.41 -11.57 9.94
N ALA A 123 0.85 -11.92 10.23
CA ALA A 123 1.23 -12.52 11.51
C ALA A 123 0.94 -11.60 12.71
N MET A 124 1.13 -10.28 12.56
CA MET A 124 0.78 -9.29 13.57
C MET A 124 -0.73 -9.28 13.85
N ILE A 125 -1.57 -9.20 12.80
CA ILE A 125 -3.03 -9.16 12.94
C ILE A 125 -3.55 -10.42 13.66
N SER A 126 -2.99 -11.59 13.36
CA SER A 126 -3.38 -12.82 14.04
C SER A 126 -3.10 -12.81 15.55
N LYS A 127 -2.16 -11.99 16.03
CA LYS A 127 -1.78 -11.88 17.45
C LYS A 127 -2.38 -10.67 18.15
N ALA A 128 -2.75 -9.63 17.41
CA ALA A 128 -3.32 -8.37 17.90
C ALA A 128 -4.61 -8.04 17.10
N PRO A 129 -5.68 -8.85 17.24
CA PRO A 129 -6.91 -8.67 16.49
C PRO A 129 -7.58 -7.30 16.74
N GLU A 130 -7.35 -6.69 17.90
CA GLU A 130 -7.79 -5.33 18.25
C GLU A 130 -7.25 -4.26 17.29
N LEU A 131 -6.14 -4.53 16.58
CA LEU A 131 -5.56 -3.62 15.59
C LEU A 131 -6.12 -3.81 14.18
N ALA A 132 -7.03 -4.75 13.94
CA ALA A 132 -7.56 -5.06 12.61
C ALA A 132 -8.18 -3.83 11.93
N ASP A 133 -8.88 -3.00 12.69
CA ASP A 133 -9.49 -1.76 12.19
C ASP A 133 -8.43 -0.74 11.79
N ALA A 134 -7.42 -0.57 12.63
CA ALA A 134 -6.32 0.35 12.37
C ALA A 134 -5.49 -0.10 11.15
N VAL A 135 -5.25 -1.41 10.99
CA VAL A 135 -4.64 -2.01 9.80
C VAL A 135 -5.49 -1.74 8.56
N ARG A 136 -6.80 -1.98 8.62
CA ARG A 136 -7.70 -1.73 7.48
C ARG A 136 -7.62 -0.26 7.04
N GLN A 137 -7.69 0.67 7.99
CA GLN A 137 -7.59 2.11 7.71
C GLN A 137 -6.21 2.51 7.15
N ALA A 138 -5.13 1.94 7.67
CA ALA A 138 -3.78 2.30 7.27
C ALA A 138 -3.31 1.65 5.96
N ILE A 139 -3.79 0.44 5.66
CA ILE A 139 -3.21 -0.41 4.60
C ILE A 139 -4.16 -0.63 3.44
N VAL A 140 -5.44 -0.87 3.74
CA VAL A 140 -6.46 -1.22 2.73
C VAL A 140 -7.10 0.05 2.18
N GLU A 141 -7.55 0.92 3.08
CA GLU A 141 -8.34 2.10 2.74
C GLU A 141 -7.64 3.07 1.77
N PRO A 142 -6.32 3.34 1.83
CA PRO A 142 -5.68 4.25 0.87
C PRO A 142 -5.85 3.78 -0.59
N ARG A 143 -5.69 2.48 -0.85
CA ARG A 143 -5.88 1.94 -2.20
C ARG A 143 -7.36 1.86 -2.57
N ALA A 144 -8.20 1.44 -1.63
CA ALA A 144 -9.64 1.34 -1.85
C ALA A 144 -10.24 2.72 -2.18
N ARG A 145 -9.91 3.76 -1.41
CA ARG A 145 -10.34 5.15 -1.67
C ARG A 145 -9.94 5.63 -3.06
N ALA A 146 -8.70 5.40 -3.49
CA ALA A 146 -8.27 5.79 -4.83
C ALA A 146 -9.09 5.09 -5.91
N ASN A 147 -9.29 3.77 -5.78
CA ASN A 147 -10.13 3.00 -6.70
C ASN A 147 -11.59 3.48 -6.71
N ARG A 148 -12.18 3.79 -5.54
CA ARG A 148 -13.53 4.36 -5.43
C ARG A 148 -13.65 5.67 -6.20
N THR A 149 -12.66 6.56 -6.07
CA THR A 149 -12.64 7.82 -6.80
C THR A 149 -12.65 7.60 -8.31
N LEU A 150 -11.82 6.68 -8.81
CA LEU A 150 -11.77 6.37 -10.24
C LEU A 150 -13.06 5.73 -10.76
N LEU A 151 -13.64 4.79 -9.99
CA LEU A 151 -14.91 4.15 -10.33
C LEU A 151 -16.06 5.15 -10.36
N ARG A 152 -16.14 6.07 -9.38
CA ARG A 152 -17.15 7.14 -9.37
C ARG A 152 -17.00 8.09 -10.55
N ARG A 153 -15.77 8.49 -10.89
CA ARG A 153 -15.53 9.29 -12.11
C ARG A 153 -16.03 8.59 -13.38
N ALA A 154 -15.83 7.28 -13.49
CA ALA A 154 -16.33 6.51 -14.61
C ALA A 154 -17.88 6.46 -14.65
N ILE A 155 -18.55 6.38 -13.49
CA ILE A 155 -20.01 6.52 -13.39
C ILE A 155 -20.46 7.91 -13.84
N ASP A 156 -19.80 8.97 -13.35
CA ASP A 156 -20.13 10.36 -13.68
C ASP A 156 -19.98 10.64 -15.19
N ARG A 157 -19.02 9.98 -15.85
CA ARG A 157 -18.81 10.03 -17.30
C ARG A 157 -19.78 9.15 -18.10
N GLY A 158 -20.57 8.30 -17.43
CA GLY A 158 -21.45 7.33 -18.07
C GLY A 158 -20.74 6.14 -18.72
N GLU A 159 -19.47 5.89 -18.37
CA GLU A 159 -18.72 4.72 -18.87
C GLU A 159 -19.21 3.40 -18.28
N ILE A 160 -19.69 3.42 -17.02
CA ILE A 160 -20.16 2.24 -16.31
C ILE A 160 -21.52 2.49 -15.65
N PRO A 161 -22.33 1.44 -15.38
CA PRO A 161 -23.63 1.59 -14.73
C PRO A 161 -23.52 2.19 -13.32
N ALA A 162 -24.52 2.98 -12.92
CA ALA A 162 -24.53 3.64 -11.60
C ALA A 162 -24.90 2.70 -10.44
N ASP A 163 -25.42 1.50 -10.73
CA ASP A 163 -25.86 0.49 -9.76
C ASP A 163 -24.76 -0.54 -9.42
N VAL A 164 -23.54 -0.36 -9.91
CA VAL A 164 -22.41 -1.22 -9.56
C VAL A 164 -22.02 -1.10 -8.09
N ASP A 165 -21.57 -2.20 -7.50
CA ASP A 165 -21.02 -2.20 -6.13
C ASP A 165 -19.60 -1.63 -6.13
N VAL A 166 -19.50 -0.30 -6.00
CA VAL A 166 -18.23 0.44 -5.98
C VAL A 166 -17.32 -0.01 -4.85
N ASP A 167 -17.88 -0.37 -3.69
CA ASP A 167 -17.09 -0.79 -2.51
C ASP A 167 -16.45 -2.16 -2.73
N MET A 168 -17.20 -3.11 -3.29
CA MET A 168 -16.67 -4.42 -3.66
C MET A 168 -15.60 -4.30 -4.76
N LEU A 169 -15.87 -3.52 -5.80
CA LEU A 169 -14.94 -3.31 -6.91
C LEU A 169 -13.64 -2.62 -6.47
N ALA A 170 -13.73 -1.67 -5.54
CA ALA A 170 -12.58 -0.93 -5.04
C ALA A 170 -11.54 -1.82 -4.34
N VAL A 171 -11.96 -2.96 -3.76
CA VAL A 171 -11.06 -3.90 -3.08
C VAL A 171 -10.73 -5.14 -3.91
N LEU A 172 -11.33 -5.32 -5.08
CA LEU A 172 -11.17 -6.51 -5.93
C LEU A 172 -9.70 -6.75 -6.33
N THR A 173 -9.08 -5.79 -7.02
CA THR A 173 -7.69 -5.92 -7.50
C THR A 173 -6.69 -6.11 -6.35
N PRO A 174 -6.72 -5.30 -5.27
CA PRO A 174 -5.85 -5.52 -4.12
C PRO A 174 -6.02 -6.90 -3.47
N SER A 175 -7.24 -7.45 -3.44
CA SER A 175 -7.51 -8.77 -2.88
C SER A 175 -6.88 -9.88 -3.71
N MET A 176 -7.03 -9.84 -5.04
CA MET A 176 -6.42 -10.82 -5.95
C MET A 176 -4.89 -10.78 -5.91
N VAL A 177 -4.32 -9.56 -5.91
CA VAL A 177 -2.87 -9.35 -5.76
C VAL A 177 -2.38 -9.93 -4.43
N SER A 178 -3.10 -9.69 -3.34
CA SER A 178 -2.73 -10.20 -2.02
C SER A 178 -2.78 -11.73 -1.98
N TYR A 179 -3.82 -12.35 -2.54
CA TYR A 179 -3.94 -13.82 -2.61
C TYR A 179 -2.79 -14.44 -3.43
N ARG A 180 -2.51 -13.89 -4.62
CA ARG A 180 -1.41 -14.34 -5.50
C ARG A 180 -0.06 -14.27 -4.81
N VAL A 181 0.21 -13.16 -4.14
CA VAL A 181 1.50 -12.91 -3.50
C VAL A 181 1.66 -13.72 -2.22
N LEU A 182 0.66 -13.71 -1.33
CA LEU A 182 0.78 -14.33 0.01
C LEU A 182 0.57 -15.85 0.00
N LEU A 183 -0.42 -16.32 -0.77
CA LEU A 183 -0.82 -17.73 -0.77
C LEU A 183 -0.23 -18.49 -1.96
N MET A 184 -0.32 -17.95 -3.18
CA MET A 184 0.24 -18.63 -4.36
C MET A 184 1.75 -18.43 -4.49
N ARG A 185 2.34 -17.45 -3.78
CA ARG A 185 3.79 -17.13 -3.83
C ARG A 185 4.27 -16.81 -5.25
N GLU A 186 3.40 -16.24 -6.07
CA GLU A 186 3.70 -15.88 -7.45
C GLU A 186 4.01 -14.37 -7.59
N PRO A 187 4.90 -14.00 -8.52
CA PRO A 187 5.20 -12.59 -8.77
C PRO A 187 3.98 -11.84 -9.34
N VAL A 188 3.96 -10.54 -9.08
CA VAL A 188 3.00 -9.60 -9.65
C VAL A 188 3.78 -8.58 -10.46
N ASP A 189 3.75 -8.75 -11.77
CA ASP A 189 4.31 -7.80 -12.72
C ASP A 189 3.22 -6.87 -13.27
N ARG A 190 3.65 -5.92 -14.10
CA ARG A 190 2.77 -4.94 -14.71
C ARG A 190 1.74 -5.61 -15.64
N ASP A 191 2.14 -6.65 -16.36
CA ASP A 191 1.29 -7.32 -17.35
C ASP A 191 0.18 -8.12 -16.67
N TYR A 192 0.46 -8.75 -15.53
CA TYR A 192 -0.54 -9.36 -14.67
C TYR A 192 -1.56 -8.33 -14.15
N LEU A 193 -1.08 -7.17 -13.67
CA LEU A 193 -1.97 -6.12 -13.19
C LEU A 193 -2.87 -5.54 -14.29
N ILE A 194 -2.33 -5.35 -15.50
CA ILE A 194 -3.13 -4.95 -16.67
C ILE A 194 -4.14 -6.03 -17.03
N SER A 195 -3.73 -7.30 -17.01
CA SER A 195 -4.63 -8.43 -17.28
C SER A 195 -5.76 -8.53 -16.27
N LEU A 196 -5.53 -8.22 -14.99
CA LEU A 196 -6.58 -8.12 -13.99
C LEU A 196 -7.57 -6.99 -14.28
N VAL A 197 -7.07 -5.83 -14.72
CA VAL A 197 -7.94 -4.71 -15.13
C VAL A 197 -8.79 -5.14 -16.33
N ASP A 198 -8.15 -5.62 -17.38
CA ASP A 198 -8.78 -5.87 -18.68
C ASP A 198 -9.72 -7.07 -18.67
N ASN A 199 -9.38 -8.14 -17.96
CA ASN A 199 -10.11 -9.41 -18.03
C ASN A 199 -11.01 -9.68 -16.82
N VAL A 200 -10.90 -8.89 -15.75
CA VAL A 200 -11.71 -9.09 -14.53
C VAL A 200 -12.48 -7.83 -14.17
N LEU A 201 -11.78 -6.71 -13.92
CA LEU A 201 -12.43 -5.52 -13.39
C LEU A 201 -13.33 -4.83 -14.44
N LEU A 202 -12.84 -4.59 -15.66
CA LEU A 202 -13.63 -3.95 -16.72
C LEU A 202 -14.85 -4.80 -17.12
N PRO A 203 -14.72 -6.13 -17.35
CA PRO A 203 -15.88 -6.97 -17.64
C PRO A 203 -16.91 -7.01 -16.50
N ALA A 204 -16.48 -6.95 -15.24
CA ALA A 204 -17.38 -6.92 -14.10
C ALA A 204 -18.28 -5.67 -14.05
N VAL A 205 -17.86 -4.58 -14.72
CA VAL A 205 -18.65 -3.33 -14.86
C VAL A 205 -19.28 -3.16 -16.24
N GLY A 206 -19.30 -4.23 -17.05
CA GLY A 206 -19.93 -4.22 -18.38
C GLY A 206 -19.05 -3.66 -19.51
N LEU A 207 -17.80 -3.30 -19.23
CA LEU A 207 -16.83 -2.84 -20.24
C LEU A 207 -16.08 -4.02 -20.84
N ARG A 208 -16.16 -4.19 -22.16
CA ARG A 208 -15.33 -5.19 -22.86
C ARG A 208 -13.98 -4.59 -23.21
N ALA A 209 -12.89 -5.28 -22.84
CA ALA A 209 -11.57 -4.96 -23.37
C ALA A 209 -11.57 -5.19 -24.89
N GLY A 210 -11.53 -4.10 -25.67
CA GLY A 210 -11.33 -4.16 -27.12
C GLY A 210 -12.58 -4.04 -28.02
N ALA A 211 -13.68 -3.43 -27.59
CA ALA A 211 -14.66 -2.94 -28.58
C ALA A 211 -14.14 -1.62 -29.18
N PRO A 212 -13.88 -1.53 -30.51
CA PRO A 212 -13.59 -0.25 -31.13
C PRO A 212 -14.79 0.68 -30.91
N ALA A 213 -14.51 1.96 -30.67
CA ALA A 213 -15.54 3.00 -30.66
C ALA A 213 -16.31 2.90 -31.99
N ALA A 214 -17.63 2.69 -31.89
CA ALA A 214 -18.54 2.76 -33.02
C ALA A 214 -18.80 4.22 -33.41
#